data_AF-A0A956HIF2-F1
#
_entry.id   AF-A0A956HIF2-F1
#
_cell.length_a   1.000
_cell.length_b   1.000
_cell.length_c   1.000
_cell.angle_alpha   90.00
_cell.angle_beta   90.00
_cell.angle_gamma   90.00
#
_symmetry.space_group_name_H-M   'P 1'
#
loop_
_entity.id
_entity.type
_entity.pdbx_description
1 polymer ?
#
loop_
_entity_poly.entity_id
_entity_poly.type
_entity_poly.pdbx_seq_one_letter_code
_entity_poly.pdbx_strand_id
1 'polypeptide(L)'
;MTRRASGIAGRARASLRAALLLVMSFGTCSDAAAAPPPAVPEVARCELGAMARELERGVASLRLPDAPAPYLAIGRIMRWKSLALDGSYGGIITDIEEVQAVGTVEVRVGAPARDNANMFGQDGAQIRFLLALEPAPAFTRKKLWLATDQAFRAAASTYAQKQAILARLAGDPPPPDLGPAPPREAPP
;
A
#
# COMPACT_ATOMS: atom_id res chain seq x y z
N MET A 1 6.53 47.72 19.78
CA MET A 1 5.91 47.66 18.43
C MET A 1 4.65 46.82 18.50
N THR A 2 3.52 47.51 18.31
CA THR A 2 2.14 47.12 18.60
C THR A 2 1.53 46.27 17.48
N ARG A 3 1.10 45.03 17.76
CA ARG A 3 0.17 44.30 16.90
C ARG A 3 -1.25 44.47 17.44
N ARG A 4 -2.05 45.25 16.71
CA ARG A 4 -3.50 45.41 16.92
C ARG A 4 -4.19 44.06 16.71
N ALA A 5 -4.78 43.54 17.77
CA ALA A 5 -5.89 42.60 17.69
C ALA A 5 -7.16 43.40 17.34
N SER A 6 -7.87 43.00 16.30
CA SER A 6 -9.22 43.47 16.02
C SER A 6 -10.12 42.26 15.94
N GLY A 7 -10.84 42.04 17.02
CA GLY A 7 -11.97 41.12 17.05
C GLY A 7 -13.18 41.76 16.37
N ILE A 8 -13.92 40.97 15.62
CA ILE A 8 -15.27 41.30 15.19
C ILE A 8 -16.19 40.34 15.90
N ALA A 9 -16.83 40.86 16.95
CA ALA A 9 -17.97 40.25 17.59
C ALA A 9 -19.23 40.55 16.76
N GLY A 10 -19.98 39.51 16.42
CA GLY A 10 -21.29 39.62 15.79
C GLY A 10 -22.24 38.61 16.40
N ARG A 11 -22.91 39.00 17.48
CA ARG A 11 -24.04 38.25 18.06
C ARG A 11 -25.27 38.43 17.16
N ALA A 12 -25.97 37.35 16.87
CA ALA A 12 -27.39 37.41 16.56
C ALA A 12 -28.11 36.22 17.22
N ARG A 13 -28.88 36.53 18.25
CA ARG A 13 -29.94 35.68 18.80
C ARG A 13 -31.18 35.86 17.93
N ALA A 14 -31.94 34.79 17.72
CA ALA A 14 -33.38 34.72 17.96
C ALA A 14 -34.03 33.65 17.06
N SER A 15 -34.39 32.56 17.73
CA SER A 15 -35.62 31.79 17.56
C SER A 15 -36.77 32.48 16.83
N LEU A 16 -37.42 31.79 15.89
CA LEU A 16 -38.84 31.42 16.06
C LEU A 16 -39.29 30.33 15.06
N ARG A 17 -40.15 29.48 15.61
CA ARG A 17 -40.95 28.39 15.03
C ARG A 17 -41.61 28.73 13.70
N ALA A 18 -41.56 27.78 12.77
CA ALA A 18 -42.66 27.51 11.85
C ALA A 18 -42.62 26.03 11.47
N ALA A 19 -43.56 25.26 12.04
CA ALA A 19 -43.82 23.89 11.66
C ALA A 19 -44.43 23.89 10.25
N LEU A 20 -43.75 23.26 9.29
CA LEU A 20 -44.31 22.96 7.98
C LEU A 20 -44.29 21.43 7.82
N LEU A 21 -45.48 20.83 7.87
CA LEU A 21 -45.74 19.43 7.56
C LEU A 21 -45.32 19.16 6.11
N LEU A 22 -44.11 18.64 5.93
CA LEU A 22 -43.65 18.10 4.65
C LEU A 22 -44.08 16.65 4.58
N VAL A 23 -44.98 16.35 3.64
CA VAL A 23 -45.33 15.00 3.22
C VAL A 23 -44.05 14.29 2.80
N MET A 24 -43.56 13.38 3.64
CA MET A 24 -42.47 12.46 3.34
C MET A 24 -42.99 11.43 2.35
N SER A 25 -43.02 11.80 1.07
CA SER A 25 -43.04 10.83 -0.02
C SER A 25 -41.81 9.96 0.16
N PHE A 26 -42.01 8.71 0.56
CA PHE A 26 -40.98 7.68 0.52
C PHE A 26 -40.57 7.51 -0.94
N GLY A 27 -39.54 8.27 -1.33
CA GLY A 27 -38.84 8.09 -2.59
C GLY A 27 -38.36 6.65 -2.61
N THR A 28 -38.88 5.89 -3.57
CA THR A 28 -38.37 4.57 -3.92
C THR A 28 -36.86 4.69 -4.08
N CYS A 29 -36.12 4.00 -3.21
CA CYS A 29 -34.69 3.84 -3.35
C CYS A 29 -34.46 3.18 -4.71
N SER A 30 -34.04 3.97 -5.70
CA SER A 30 -33.62 3.45 -6.98
C SER A 30 -32.46 2.51 -6.67
N ASP A 31 -32.69 1.22 -6.91
CA ASP A 31 -31.66 0.20 -6.87
C ASP A 31 -30.59 0.66 -7.86
N ALA A 32 -29.53 1.28 -7.35
CA ALA A 32 -28.41 1.70 -8.15
C ALA A 32 -27.70 0.41 -8.54
N ALA A 33 -28.19 -0.20 -9.63
CA ALA A 33 -27.58 -1.36 -10.26
C ALA A 33 -26.08 -1.10 -10.32
N ALA A 34 -25.33 -1.86 -9.52
CA ALA A 34 -23.91 -1.68 -9.34
C ALA A 34 -23.29 -1.69 -10.74
N ALA A 35 -22.82 -0.51 -11.18
CA ALA A 35 -22.16 -0.40 -12.46
C ALA A 35 -21.04 -1.44 -12.48
N PRO A 36 -20.91 -2.24 -13.55
CA PRO A 36 -19.85 -3.23 -13.62
C PRO A 36 -18.52 -2.53 -13.35
N PRO A 37 -17.62 -3.15 -12.58
CA PRO A 37 -16.35 -2.53 -12.23
C PRO A 37 -15.65 -2.06 -13.51
N PRO A 38 -15.03 -0.87 -13.50
CA PRO A 38 -14.38 -0.33 -14.69
C PRO A 38 -13.39 -1.36 -15.23
N ALA A 39 -13.49 -1.65 -16.52
CA ALA A 39 -12.62 -2.62 -17.16
C ALA A 39 -11.15 -2.16 -17.03
N VAL A 40 -10.29 -3.04 -16.52
CA VAL A 40 -8.86 -2.75 -16.39
C VAL A 40 -8.25 -2.60 -17.79
N PRO A 41 -7.58 -1.46 -18.09
CA PRO A 41 -6.93 -1.25 -19.39
C PRO A 41 -5.97 -2.39 -19.73
N GLU A 42 -5.89 -2.77 -21.01
CA GLU A 42 -5.00 -3.84 -21.46
C GLU A 42 -3.54 -3.60 -21.05
N VAL A 43 -3.08 -2.35 -21.18
CA VAL A 43 -1.71 -1.97 -20.81
C VAL A 43 -1.43 -2.19 -19.32
N ALA A 44 -2.41 -1.96 -18.44
CA ALA A 44 -2.28 -2.24 -17.00
C ALA A 44 -2.23 -3.75 -16.72
N ARG A 45 -2.97 -4.57 -17.47
CA ARG A 45 -2.87 -6.04 -17.39
C ARG A 45 -1.52 -6.54 -17.88
N CYS A 46 -0.99 -5.99 -18.98
CA CYS A 46 0.37 -6.27 -19.45
C CYS A 46 1.44 -5.87 -18.43
N GLU A 47 1.29 -4.72 -17.76
CA GLU A 47 2.20 -4.27 -16.71
C GLU A 47 2.21 -5.24 -15.52
N LEU A 48 1.02 -5.64 -15.02
CA LEU A 48 0.92 -6.61 -13.93
C LEU A 48 1.54 -7.97 -14.30
N GLY A 49 1.29 -8.45 -15.53
CA GLY A 49 1.92 -9.66 -16.04
C GLY A 49 3.45 -9.55 -16.16
N ALA A 50 3.96 -8.38 -16.56
CA ALA A 50 5.40 -8.12 -16.60
C ALA A 50 6.03 -8.10 -15.21
N MET A 51 5.31 -7.58 -14.20
CA MET A 51 5.73 -7.59 -12.81
C MET A 51 5.79 -9.01 -12.24
N ALA A 52 4.75 -9.83 -12.49
CA ALA A 52 4.72 -11.21 -12.01
C ALA A 52 5.94 -12.01 -12.50
N ARG A 53 6.25 -11.91 -13.80
CA ARG A 53 7.43 -12.53 -14.40
C ARG A 53 8.74 -12.05 -13.79
N GLU A 54 8.83 -10.76 -13.44
CA GLU A 54 10.05 -10.21 -12.83
C GLU A 54 10.20 -10.64 -11.37
N LEU A 55 9.11 -10.78 -10.62
CA LEU A 55 9.14 -11.34 -9.26
C LEU A 55 9.55 -12.82 -9.29
N GLU A 56 9.00 -13.61 -10.21
CA GLU A 56 9.39 -15.01 -10.42
C GLU A 56 10.88 -15.11 -10.75
N ARG A 57 11.37 -14.27 -11.67
CA ARG A 57 12.79 -14.16 -12.00
C ARG A 57 13.62 -13.78 -10.77
N GLY A 58 13.16 -12.82 -9.97
CA GLY A 58 13.81 -12.40 -8.73
C GLY A 58 14.02 -13.56 -7.78
N VAL A 59 12.96 -14.30 -7.45
CA VAL A 59 13.04 -15.46 -6.55
C VAL A 59 13.98 -16.55 -7.12
N ALA A 60 13.90 -16.81 -8.43
CA ALA A 60 14.71 -17.84 -9.07
C ALA A 60 16.21 -17.49 -9.13
N SER A 61 16.56 -16.23 -9.41
CA SER A 61 17.93 -15.83 -9.77
C SER A 61 18.70 -15.08 -8.69
N LEU A 62 18.04 -14.42 -7.74
CA LEU A 62 18.72 -13.65 -6.70
C LEU A 62 19.45 -14.58 -5.73
N ARG A 63 20.78 -14.52 -5.72
CA ARG A 63 21.65 -15.25 -4.80
C ARG A 63 22.74 -14.32 -4.31
N LEU A 64 23.08 -14.43 -3.03
CA LEU A 64 24.22 -13.75 -2.41
C LEU A 64 25.09 -14.83 -1.75
N PRO A 65 26.43 -14.73 -1.80
CA PRO A 65 27.33 -15.77 -1.27
C PRO A 65 27.06 -16.14 0.20
N ASP A 66 26.73 -15.15 1.02
CA ASP A 66 26.57 -15.30 2.48
C ASP A 66 25.12 -15.20 2.97
N ALA A 67 24.12 -15.33 2.07
CA ALA A 67 22.72 -15.23 2.44
C ALA A 67 21.88 -16.39 1.90
N PRO A 68 20.86 -16.85 2.66
CA PRO A 68 19.93 -17.85 2.15
C PRO A 68 19.16 -17.31 0.94
N ALA A 69 18.75 -18.23 0.06
CA ALA A 69 17.93 -17.89 -1.09
C ALA A 69 16.59 -17.27 -0.65
N PRO A 70 16.05 -16.30 -1.42
CA PRO A 70 14.72 -15.77 -1.17
C PRO A 70 13.67 -16.85 -1.44
N TYR A 71 12.69 -16.98 -0.55
CA TYR A 71 11.59 -17.95 -0.69
C TYR A 71 10.27 -17.28 -1.08
N LEU A 72 10.10 -16.00 -0.75
CA LEU A 72 8.89 -15.22 -1.04
C LEU A 72 9.28 -13.81 -1.48
N ALA A 73 8.65 -13.32 -2.54
CA ALA A 73 8.71 -11.93 -2.95
C ALA A 73 7.30 -11.41 -3.19
N ILE A 74 6.96 -10.28 -2.56
CA ILE A 74 5.65 -9.65 -2.66
C ILE A 74 5.85 -8.28 -3.31
N GLY A 75 5.30 -8.09 -4.49
CA GLY A 75 5.22 -6.79 -5.15
C GLY A 75 3.80 -6.23 -5.06
N ARG A 76 3.66 -4.97 -4.64
CA ARG A 76 2.39 -4.24 -4.63
C ARG A 76 2.56 -2.93 -5.38
N ILE A 77 1.59 -2.60 -6.25
CA ILE A 77 1.53 -1.31 -6.93
C ILE A 77 0.22 -0.62 -6.59
N MET A 78 0.29 0.70 -6.44
CA MET A 78 -0.84 1.53 -6.13
C MET A 78 -0.77 2.77 -7.02
N ARG A 79 -1.83 3.00 -7.78
CA ARG A 79 -2.04 4.20 -8.60
C ARG A 79 -3.34 4.83 -8.12
N TRP A 80 -3.30 6.09 -7.73
CA TRP A 80 -4.50 6.79 -7.30
C TRP A 80 -4.50 8.22 -7.81
N LYS A 81 -5.70 8.73 -8.02
CA LYS A 81 -5.99 10.10 -8.40
C LYS A 81 -6.83 10.73 -7.28
N SER A 82 -6.35 11.82 -6.73
CA SER A 82 -7.04 12.64 -5.74
C SER A 82 -7.50 13.93 -6.41
N LEU A 83 -8.73 14.33 -6.12
CA LEU A 83 -9.30 15.60 -6.56
C LEU A 83 -9.82 16.31 -5.31
N ALA A 84 -9.26 17.48 -5.01
CA ALA A 84 -9.72 18.34 -3.94
C ALA A 84 -10.31 19.62 -4.53
N LEU A 85 -11.62 19.79 -4.33
CA LEU A 85 -12.37 20.96 -4.76
C LEU A 85 -12.79 21.77 -3.53
N ASP A 86 -12.51 23.07 -3.55
CA ASP A 86 -13.03 24.04 -2.60
C ASP A 86 -13.85 25.08 -3.35
N GLY A 87 -15.01 25.48 -2.83
CA GLY A 87 -15.93 26.37 -3.52
C GLY A 87 -16.80 27.19 -2.57
N SER A 88 -17.15 28.40 -3.01
CA SER A 88 -18.05 29.29 -2.29
C SER A 88 -18.96 30.07 -3.25
N TYR A 89 -20.17 30.39 -2.79
CA TYR A 89 -21.17 31.15 -3.56
C TYR A 89 -21.46 30.60 -4.98
N GLY A 90 -21.35 29.29 -5.17
CA GLY A 90 -21.57 28.65 -6.49
C GLY A 90 -20.37 28.71 -7.44
N GLY A 91 -19.22 29.23 -7.00
CA GLY A 91 -17.95 29.16 -7.73
C GLY A 91 -16.95 28.19 -7.07
N ILE A 92 -16.06 27.62 -7.88
CA ILE A 92 -14.90 26.85 -7.42
C ILE A 92 -13.76 27.84 -7.13
N ILE A 93 -13.23 27.80 -5.90
CA ILE A 93 -12.11 28.62 -5.43
C ILE A 93 -10.79 27.88 -5.64
N THR A 94 -10.76 26.59 -5.28
CA THR A 94 -9.56 25.76 -5.38
C THR A 94 -9.90 24.48 -6.10
N ASP A 95 -9.05 24.11 -7.05
CA ASP A 95 -9.07 22.83 -7.73
C ASP A 95 -7.64 22.26 -7.70
N ILE A 96 -7.46 21.17 -6.96
CA ILE A 96 -6.18 20.46 -6.85
C ILE A 96 -6.41 19.02 -7.30
N GLU A 97 -5.83 18.71 -8.45
CA GLU A 97 -5.72 17.34 -8.94
C GLU A 97 -4.32 16.79 -8.64
N GLU A 98 -4.25 15.64 -7.97
CA GLU A 98 -3.01 14.94 -7.68
C GLU A 98 -3.08 13.50 -8.20
N VAL A 99 -2.10 13.11 -9.02
CA VAL A 99 -1.96 11.72 -9.47
C VAL A 99 -0.67 11.17 -8.90
N GLN A 100 -0.77 10.07 -8.15
CA GLN A 100 0.39 9.37 -7.60
C GLN A 100 0.41 7.90 -8.02
N ALA A 101 1.63 7.41 -8.26
CA ALA A 101 1.89 6.03 -8.63
C ALA A 101 3.11 5.52 -7.86
N VAL A 102 2.88 4.57 -6.96
CA VAL A 102 3.90 4.05 -6.04
C VAL A 102 3.87 2.53 -6.04
N GLY A 103 5.06 1.94 -6.07
CA GLY A 103 5.27 0.52 -5.89
C GLY A 103 5.96 0.21 -4.56
N THR A 104 5.71 -0.97 -4.02
CA THR A 104 6.45 -1.52 -2.89
C THR A 104 6.84 -2.96 -3.18
N VAL A 105 8.04 -3.35 -2.74
CA VAL A 105 8.50 -4.74 -2.77
C VAL A 105 8.94 -5.14 -1.38
N GLU A 106 8.56 -6.35 -1.00
CA GLU A 106 9.05 -7.06 0.17
C GLU A 106 9.67 -8.38 -0.30
N VAL A 107 10.86 -8.70 0.19
CA VAL A 107 11.52 -9.98 -0.06
C VAL A 107 11.75 -10.67 1.26
N ARG A 108 11.49 -11.98 1.29
CA ARG A 108 11.74 -12.82 2.45
C ARG A 108 12.75 -13.90 2.16
N VAL A 109 13.65 -14.11 3.10
CA VAL A 109 14.79 -15.02 3.00
C VAL A 109 14.80 -15.98 4.18
N GLY A 110 15.35 -17.18 3.97
CA GLY A 110 15.34 -18.25 4.97
C GLY A 110 14.19 -19.22 4.75
N ALA A 111 13.46 -19.56 5.82
CA ALA A 111 12.35 -20.50 5.77
C ALA A 111 11.11 -19.90 6.44
N PRO A 112 9.88 -20.34 6.11
CA PRO A 112 8.66 -19.82 6.75
C PRO A 112 8.69 -19.92 8.28
N ALA A 113 9.33 -20.95 8.84
CA ALA A 113 9.47 -21.11 10.29
C ALA A 113 10.46 -20.12 10.93
N ARG A 114 11.46 -19.66 10.16
CA ARG A 114 12.52 -18.74 10.59
C ARG A 114 12.91 -17.84 9.42
N ASP A 115 12.26 -16.70 9.31
CA ASP A 115 12.52 -15.71 8.26
C ASP A 115 13.05 -14.40 8.85
N ASN A 116 13.27 -13.42 7.97
CA ASN A 116 13.72 -12.07 8.32
C ASN A 116 12.61 -11.18 8.89
N ALA A 117 11.37 -11.64 9.01
CA ALA A 117 10.28 -10.89 9.61
C ALA A 117 10.26 -11.06 11.14
N ASN A 118 9.36 -10.32 11.81
CA ASN A 118 9.16 -10.37 13.26
C ASN A 118 10.47 -10.21 14.06
N MET A 119 11.36 -9.36 13.58
CA MET A 119 12.53 -8.96 14.32
C MET A 119 12.10 -7.93 15.36
N PHE A 120 12.58 -8.02 16.61
CA PHE A 120 12.14 -7.17 17.74
C PHE A 120 12.03 -5.67 17.37
N GLY A 121 10.82 -5.19 17.06
CA GLY A 121 10.52 -3.80 16.70
C GLY A 121 10.82 -3.39 15.25
N GLN A 122 11.15 -4.32 14.35
CA GLN A 122 11.37 -4.06 12.93
C GLN A 122 10.52 -5.03 12.09
N ASP A 123 9.48 -4.50 11.46
CA ASP A 123 8.80 -5.20 10.38
C ASP A 123 9.74 -5.29 9.17
N GLY A 124 9.65 -6.40 8.42
CA GLY A 124 10.58 -6.71 7.34
C GLY A 124 10.79 -5.56 6.36
N ALA A 125 11.98 -5.51 5.74
CA ALA A 125 12.37 -4.42 4.85
C ALA A 125 11.45 -4.31 3.62
N GLN A 126 10.47 -3.39 3.68
CA GLN A 126 9.63 -3.02 2.56
C GLN A 126 10.26 -1.84 1.82
N ILE A 127 10.70 -2.07 0.58
CA ILE A 127 11.30 -1.04 -0.26
C ILE A 127 10.21 -0.39 -1.11
N ARG A 128 10.08 0.94 -0.99
CA ARG A 128 9.18 1.76 -1.81
C ARG A 128 9.92 2.30 -3.04
N PHE A 129 9.27 2.31 -4.20
CA PHE A 129 9.80 2.88 -5.43
C PHE A 129 8.71 3.64 -6.20
N LEU A 130 9.13 4.61 -7.01
CA LEU A 130 8.24 5.41 -7.86
C LEU A 130 7.94 4.68 -9.17
N LEU A 131 6.68 4.74 -9.59
CA LEU A 131 6.21 4.26 -10.88
C LEU A 131 5.97 5.44 -11.82
N ALA A 132 5.88 5.17 -13.12
CA ALA A 132 5.33 6.15 -14.06
C ALA A 132 3.86 6.39 -13.72
N LEU A 133 3.29 7.57 -14.01
CA LEU A 133 1.86 7.84 -13.75
C LEU A 133 0.95 6.97 -14.62
N GLU A 134 1.37 6.72 -15.85
CA GLU A 134 0.72 5.78 -16.77
C GLU A 134 1.32 4.37 -16.71
N PRO A 135 0.55 3.31 -17.01
CA PRO A 135 1.06 1.95 -17.07
C PRO A 135 2.16 1.79 -18.11
N ALA A 136 3.36 1.43 -17.67
CA ALA A 136 4.55 1.35 -18.52
C ALA A 136 5.36 0.08 -18.21
N PRO A 137 5.04 -1.06 -18.87
CA PRO A 137 5.55 -2.37 -18.48
C PRO A 137 7.08 -2.47 -18.41
N ALA A 138 7.79 -1.84 -19.36
CA ALA A 138 9.25 -1.88 -19.41
C ALA A 138 9.90 -1.07 -18.27
N PHE A 139 9.36 0.11 -17.95
CA PHE A 139 9.87 0.95 -16.88
C PHE A 139 9.63 0.30 -15.51
N THR A 140 8.41 -0.19 -15.31
CA THR A 140 8.00 -0.85 -14.08
C THR A 140 8.84 -2.09 -13.81
N ARG A 141 9.13 -2.90 -14.83
CA ARG A 141 10.05 -4.05 -14.71
C ARG A 141 11.43 -3.65 -14.19
N LYS A 142 12.06 -2.64 -14.81
CA LYS A 142 13.40 -2.19 -14.41
C LYS A 142 13.42 -1.65 -12.98
N LYS A 143 12.44 -0.82 -12.62
CA LYS A 143 12.32 -0.28 -11.26
C LYS A 143 12.09 -1.37 -10.23
N LEU A 144 11.21 -2.33 -10.56
CA LEU A 144 10.90 -3.47 -9.72
C LEU A 144 12.16 -4.32 -9.47
N TRP A 145 12.92 -4.66 -10.51
CA TRP A 145 14.17 -5.42 -10.37
C TRP A 145 15.16 -4.76 -9.39
N LEU A 146 15.39 -3.46 -9.53
CA LEU A 146 16.28 -2.70 -8.64
C LEU A 146 15.74 -2.67 -7.19
N ALA A 147 14.43 -2.50 -7.03
CA ALA A 147 13.79 -2.51 -5.72
C ALA A 147 13.87 -3.90 -5.06
N THR A 148 13.67 -4.97 -5.83
CA THR A 148 13.79 -6.36 -5.35
C THR A 148 15.23 -6.69 -4.93
N ASP A 149 16.22 -6.26 -5.71
CA ASP A 149 17.64 -6.43 -5.38
C ASP A 149 18.02 -5.69 -4.09
N GLN A 150 17.54 -4.44 -3.92
CA GLN A 150 17.71 -3.70 -2.67
C GLN A 150 16.99 -4.37 -1.49
N ALA A 151 15.74 -4.81 -1.69
CA ALA A 151 14.95 -5.50 -0.66
C ALA A 151 15.62 -6.81 -0.25
N PHE A 152 16.21 -7.55 -1.18
CA PHE A 152 16.94 -8.79 -0.91
C PHE A 152 18.19 -8.54 -0.05
N ARG A 153 19.01 -7.53 -0.37
CA ARG A 153 20.16 -7.17 0.47
C ARG A 153 19.76 -6.75 1.88
N ALA A 154 18.68 -5.99 2.01
CA ALA A 154 18.14 -5.59 3.31
C ALA A 154 17.59 -6.81 4.09
N ALA A 155 16.85 -7.69 3.42
CA ALA A 155 16.33 -8.91 4.03
C ALA A 155 17.45 -9.84 4.51
N ALA A 156 18.52 -9.99 3.72
CA ALA A 156 19.70 -10.77 4.08
C ALA A 156 20.41 -10.21 5.32
N SER A 157 20.59 -8.88 5.40
CA SER A 157 21.23 -8.28 6.57
C SER A 157 20.37 -8.40 7.83
N THR A 158 19.05 -8.19 7.73
CA THR A 158 18.11 -8.42 8.84
C THR A 158 18.10 -9.88 9.29
N TYR A 159 18.14 -10.83 8.35
CA TYR A 159 18.21 -12.25 8.66
C TYR A 159 19.48 -12.61 9.43
N ALA A 160 20.64 -12.13 8.97
CA ALA A 160 21.92 -12.35 9.64
C ALA A 160 21.92 -11.77 11.06
N GLN A 161 21.38 -10.56 11.25
CA GLN A 161 21.23 -9.94 12.56
C GLN A 161 20.33 -10.76 13.49
N LYS A 162 19.18 -11.24 12.98
CA LYS A 162 18.27 -12.11 13.73
C LYS A 162 18.96 -13.39 14.18
N GLN A 163 19.70 -14.05 13.29
CA GLN A 163 20.47 -15.25 13.63
C GLN A 163 21.54 -14.98 14.72
N ALA A 164 22.26 -13.86 14.62
CA ALA A 164 23.25 -13.48 15.62
C ALA A 164 22.62 -13.21 17.00
N ILE A 165 21.42 -12.63 17.05
CA ILE A 165 20.70 -12.38 18.30
C ILE A 165 20.16 -13.69 18.89
N LEU A 166 19.59 -14.57 18.06
CA LEU A 166 19.13 -15.89 18.50
C LEU A 166 20.28 -16.76 19.02
N ALA A 167 21.45 -16.70 18.39
CA ALA A 167 22.63 -17.43 18.84
C ALA A 167 23.16 -16.96 20.21
N ARG A 168 22.89 -15.69 20.59
CA ARG A 168 23.24 -15.14 21.91
C ARG A 168 22.19 -15.44 22.98
N LEU A 169 20.96 -15.77 22.58
CA LEU A 169 19.88 -16.04 23.51
C LEU A 169 20.05 -17.46 24.08
N ALA A 170 20.53 -17.55 25.31
CA ALA A 170 20.60 -18.81 26.05
C ALA A 170 19.21 -19.15 26.64
N GLY A 171 18.35 -19.77 25.84
CA GLY A 171 17.00 -20.16 26.25
C GLY A 171 16.33 -21.09 25.25
N ASP A 172 15.10 -21.51 25.55
CA ASP A 172 14.29 -22.28 24.61
C ASP A 172 14.12 -21.52 23.29
N PRO A 173 14.18 -22.23 22.14
CA PRO A 173 14.05 -21.59 20.85
C PRO A 173 12.70 -20.88 20.76
N PRO A 174 12.66 -19.64 20.25
CA PRO A 174 11.40 -18.94 20.10
C PRO A 174 10.44 -19.72 19.17
N PRO A 175 9.14 -19.52 19.33
CA PRO A 175 8.14 -20.14 18.46
C PRO A 175 8.40 -19.78 16.98
N PRO A 176 7.97 -20.63 16.03
CA PRO A 176 8.09 -20.35 14.61
C PRO A 176 7.47 -19.01 14.23
N ASP A 177 8.08 -18.30 13.28
CA ASP A 177 7.60 -16.98 12.85
C ASP A 177 6.23 -17.06 12.15
N LEU A 178 6.06 -18.07 11.29
CA LEU A 178 4.79 -18.36 10.63
C LEU A 178 4.24 -19.71 11.10
N GLY A 179 2.94 -19.73 11.39
CA GLY A 179 2.21 -20.96 11.64
C GLY A 179 2.13 -21.86 10.39
N PRO A 180 1.70 -23.12 10.55
CA PRO A 180 1.47 -24.00 9.41
C PRO A 180 0.49 -23.36 8.42
N ALA A 181 0.82 -23.45 7.12
CA ALA A 181 -0.04 -22.90 6.08
C ALA A 181 -1.44 -23.56 6.15
N PRO A 182 -2.52 -22.77 6.02
CA PRO A 182 -3.86 -23.34 5.96
C PRO A 182 -3.98 -24.28 4.73
N PRO A 183 -4.87 -25.29 4.79
CA PRO A 183 -5.12 -26.15 3.64
C PRO A 183 -5.49 -25.31 2.42
N ARG A 184 -4.82 -25.55 1.29
CA ARG A 184 -5.16 -24.87 0.04
C ARG A 184 -6.52 -25.38 -0.41
N GLU A 185 -7.57 -24.57 -0.30
CA GLU A 185 -8.85 -24.85 -0.95
C GLU A 185 -8.62 -24.95 -2.46
N ALA A 186 -9.08 -26.05 -3.05
CA ALA A 186 -9.05 -26.20 -4.50
C ALA A 186 -9.97 -25.12 -5.11
N PRO A 187 -9.57 -24.50 -6.22
CA PRO A 187 -10.46 -23.58 -6.93
C PRO A 187 -11.75 -24.32 -7.34
N PRO A 188 -12.92 -23.65 -7.31
CA PRO A 188 -14.18 -24.23 -7.74
C PRO A 188 -14.19 -24.59 -9.23
#